data_AF-A0A965WHE4-F1
#
_entry.id   AF-A0A965WHE4-F1
#
_cell.length_a   1.000
_cell.length_b   1.000
_cell.length_c   1.000
_cell.angle_alpha   90.00
_cell.angle_beta   90.00
_cell.angle_gamma   90.00
#
_symmetry.space_group_name_H-M   'P 1'
#
loop_
_entity.id
_entity.type
_entity.pdbx_description
1 polymer ?
#
loop_
_entity_poly.entity_id
_entity_poly.type
_entity_poly.pdbx_seq_one_letter_code
_entity_poly.pdbx_strand_id
1 'polypeptide(L)' 'MKTTIIDGVEVPILPAKAEEIIKNKVTGQIYSSIEEFNADVANPNTPTKAEDLQQDLKITVASLSVFGKTK' A
#
# COMPACT_ATOMS: atom_id res chain seq x y z
N MET A 1 23.05 -9.94 5.71
CA MET A 1 21.78 -9.69 4.98
C MET A 1 21.00 -11.00 5.03
N LYS A 2 19.74 -10.99 5.47
CA LYS A 2 18.95 -12.24 5.50
C LYS A 2 18.66 -12.65 4.06
N THR A 3 18.87 -13.91 3.71
CA THR A 3 18.62 -14.44 2.36
C THR A 3 17.68 -15.65 2.44
N THR A 4 17.05 -15.98 1.32
CA THR A 4 16.24 -17.19 1.15
C THR A 4 16.52 -17.80 -0.23
N ILE A 5 16.30 -19.10 -0.38
CA ILE A 5 16.40 -19.76 -1.68
C ILE A 5 15.03 -19.74 -2.36
N ILE A 6 14.95 -19.18 -3.55
CA ILE A 6 13.77 -19.22 -4.43
C ILE A 6 14.25 -19.82 -5.75
N ASP A 7 13.64 -20.92 -6.18
CA ASP A 7 13.99 -21.63 -7.42
C ASP A 7 15.48 -21.98 -7.56
N GLY A 8 16.13 -22.35 -6.43
CA GLY A 8 17.55 -22.72 -6.39
C GLY A 8 18.52 -21.53 -6.40
N VAL A 9 18.01 -20.29 -6.41
CA VAL A 9 18.79 -19.06 -6.40
C VAL A 9 18.71 -18.40 -5.03
N GLU A 10 19.84 -17.89 -4.53
CA GLU A 10 19.89 -17.12 -3.28
C GLU A 10 19.42 -15.67 -3.50
N VAL A 11 18.36 -15.28 -2.80
CA VAL A 11 17.69 -13.97 -2.91
C VAL A 11 17.69 -13.25 -1.57
N PRO A 12 18.02 -11.94 -1.50
CA PRO A 12 17.98 -11.16 -0.27
C PRO A 12 16.55 -10.85 0.18
N ILE A 13 16.29 -10.99 1.49
CA ILE A 13 15.08 -10.52 2.15
C ILE A 13 15.30 -9.08 2.62
N LEU A 14 14.44 -8.17 2.16
CA LEU A 14 14.48 -6.77 2.52
C LEU A 14 13.33 -6.42 3.46
N PRO A 15 13.60 -5.78 4.61
CA PRO A 15 12.54 -5.22 5.43
C PRO A 15 11.87 -4.06 4.67
N ALA A 16 10.54 -4.04 4.69
CA ALA A 16 9.73 -3.00 4.09
C ALA A 16 8.72 -2.46 5.12
N LYS A 17 8.45 -1.16 5.05
CA LYS A 17 7.33 -0.53 5.76
C LYS A 17 6.20 -0.32 4.76
N ALA A 18 5.00 -0.77 5.11
CA ALA A 18 3.78 -0.53 4.35
C ALA A 18 2.87 0.41 5.12
N GLU A 19 2.32 1.42 4.43
CA GLU A 19 1.29 2.32 4.92
C GLU A 19 0.11 2.26 3.95
N GLU A 20 -1.06 1.89 4.45
CA GLU A 20 -2.32 1.87 3.70
C GLU A 20 -3.05 3.20 3.89
N ILE A 21 -3.60 3.72 2.80
CA ILE A 21 -4.35 4.98 2.78
C ILE A 21 -5.69 4.70 2.10
N ILE A 22 -6.77 4.84 2.87
CA ILE A 22 -8.14 4.79 2.36
C ILE A 22 -8.62 6.20 2.13
N LYS A 23 -9.10 6.52 0.93
CA LYS A 23 -9.43 7.88 0.53
C LYS A 23 -10.67 7.92 -0.36
N ASN A 24 -11.47 8.97 -0.24
CA ASN A 24 -12.47 9.35 -1.24
C ASN A 24 -11.77 10.20 -2.32
N LYS A 25 -11.74 9.71 -3.56
CA LYS A 25 -11.03 10.35 -4.68
C LYS A 25 -11.65 11.67 -5.14
N VAL A 26 -12.93 11.90 -4.84
CA VAL A 26 -13.68 13.11 -5.22
C VAL A 26 -13.52 14.21 -4.18
N THR A 27 -13.74 13.89 -2.91
CA THR A 27 -13.69 14.87 -1.81
C THR A 27 -12.28 15.06 -1.25
N GLY A 28 -11.42 14.07 -1.44
CA GLY A 28 -10.08 14.05 -0.87
C GLY A 28 -10.00 13.55 0.57
N GLN A 29 -11.14 13.22 1.20
CA GLN A 29 -11.20 12.75 2.59
C GLN A 29 -10.43 11.43 2.77
N ILE A 30 -9.59 11.37 3.80
CA ILE A 30 -8.86 10.16 4.20
C ILE A 30 -9.61 9.52 5.37
N TYR A 31 -9.75 8.20 5.31
CA TYR A 31 -10.44 7.39 6.31
C TYR A 31 -9.42 6.53 7.06
N SER A 32 -9.71 6.25 8.32
CA SER A 32 -8.84 5.44 9.19
C SER A 32 -8.88 3.96 8.82
N SER A 33 -9.98 3.53 8.19
CA SER A 33 -10.17 2.17 7.71
C SER A 33 -11.22 2.10 6.60
N ILE A 34 -11.34 0.93 5.97
CA ILE A 34 -12.36 0.67 4.96
C ILE A 34 -13.77 0.64 5.56
N GLU A 35 -13.92 0.24 6.82
CA GLU A 35 -15.22 0.25 7.53
C GLU A 35 -15.76 1.66 7.69
N GLU A 36 -14.89 2.64 7.97
CA GLU A 36 -15.27 4.04 8.09
C GLU A 36 -15.74 4.61 6.72
N PHE A 37 -15.03 4.28 5.64
CA PHE A 37 -15.45 4.63 4.29
C PHE A 37 -16.81 4.01 3.95
N ASN A 38 -17.00 2.73 4.25
CA ASN A 38 -18.27 2.04 3.99
C ASN A 38 -19.43 2.61 4.82
N ALA A 39 -19.16 3.05 6.05
CA ALA A 39 -20.16 3.74 6.87
C ALA A 39 -20.56 5.09 6.27
N ASP A 40 -19.62 5.82 5.65
CA ASP A 40 -19.90 7.04 4.91
C ASP A 40 -20.74 6.74 3.66
N VAL A 41 -20.41 5.71 2.88
CA VAL A 41 -21.23 5.27 1.72
C VAL A 41 -22.68 4.91 2.14
N ALA A 42 -22.85 4.33 3.32
CA ALA A 42 -24.17 3.96 3.85
C ALA A 42 -24.97 5.14 4.41
N ASN A 43 -24.35 6.31 4.59
CA ASN A 43 -25.00 7.48 5.17
C ASN A 43 -25.76 8.26 4.09
N PRO A 44 -27.11 8.34 4.15
CA PRO A 44 -27.90 9.05 3.15
C PRO A 44 -27.68 10.58 3.17
N ASN A 45 -27.00 11.10 4.19
CA ASN A 45 -26.69 12.53 4.32
C ASN A 45 -25.36 12.92 3.67
N THR A 46 -24.58 11.96 3.14
CA THR A 46 -23.35 12.25 2.43
C THR A 46 -23.47 11.81 0.97
N PRO A 47 -22.79 12.50 0.03
CA PRO A 47 -22.81 12.14 -1.38
C PRO A 47 -21.85 11.00 -1.72
N THR A 48 -21.14 10.46 -0.72
CA THR A 48 -20.09 9.44 -0.91
C THR A 48 -20.67 8.16 -1.48
N LYS A 49 -20.06 7.65 -2.56
CA LYS A 49 -20.45 6.39 -3.20
C LYS A 49 -19.32 5.38 -3.15
N ALA A 50 -19.66 4.10 -3.27
CA ALA A 50 -18.67 3.02 -3.33
C ALA A 50 -17.63 3.23 -4.46
N GLU A 51 -18.04 3.80 -5.59
CA GLU A 51 -17.16 4.13 -6.73
C GLU A 51 -16.13 5.22 -6.43
N ASP A 52 -16.29 5.98 -5.34
CA ASP A 52 -15.37 7.05 -4.94
C ASP A 52 -14.15 6.53 -4.17
N LEU A 53 -14.12 5.23 -3.83
CA LEU A 53 -13.01 4.62 -3.11
C LEU A 53 -11.71 4.70 -3.92
N GLN A 54 -10.67 5.19 -3.26
CA GLN A 54 -9.28 5.07 -3.64
C GLN A 54 -8.52 4.45 -2.47
N GLN A 55 -7.80 3.36 -2.75
CA GLN A 55 -6.98 2.66 -1.78
C GLN A 55 -5.54 2.67 -2.28
N ASP A 56 -4.70 3.46 -1.62
CA ASP A 56 -3.29 3.58 -1.97
C ASP A 56 -2.45 2.76 -0.99
N LEU A 57 -1.44 2.06 -1.51
CA LEU A 57 -0.45 1.34 -0.71
C LEU A 57 0.93 1.95 -0.91
N LYS A 58 1.46 2.59 0.13
CA LYS A 58 2.79 3.17 0.13
C LYS A 58 3.79 2.18 0.74
N ILE A 59 4.68 1.65 -0.09
CA ILE A 59 5.73 0.73 0.33
C ILE A 59 7.07 1.46 0.35
N THR A 60 7.70 1.51 1.52
CA THR A 60 9.06 2.04 1.68
C THR A 60 10.01 0.88 1.95
N VAL A 61 10.98 0.70 1.05
CA VAL A 61 12.04 -0.32 1.17
C VAL A 61 13.39 0.35 1.44
N ALA A 62 14.32 -0.39 2.02
CA ALA A 62 15.71 0.06 2.11
C ALA A 62 16.29 0.31 0.71
N SER A 63 17.08 1.38 0.57
CA SER A 63 17.79 1.67 -0.69
C SER A 63 18.74 0.53 -1.07
N LEU A 64 18.72 0.13 -2.33
CA LEU A 64 19.59 -0.91 -2.87
C LEU A 64 20.67 -0.29 -3.75
N SER A 65 21.93 -0.68 -3.54
CA SER A 65 22.96 -0.48 -4.56
C SER A 65 22.72 -1.48 -5.69
N VAL A 66 22.10 -1.04 -6.78
CA VAL A 66 21.83 -1.85 -7.99
C VAL A 66 23.08 -2.17 -8.83
N PHE A 67 24.27 -1.79 -8.37
CA PHE A 67 25.52 -2.14 -9.05
C PHE A 67 25.82 -3.62 -8.84
N GLY A 68 25.44 -4.43 -9.84
CA GLY A 68 25.85 -5.82 -9.94
C GLY A 68 27.38 -5.91 -9.96
N LYS A 69 27.93 -6.89 -9.24
CA LYS A 69 29.33 -7.28 -9.40
C LYS A 69 29.49 -7.76 -10.85
N THR A 70 30.05 -6.92 -11.71
CA THR A 70 30.55 -7.37 -13.01
C THR A 70 31.64 -8.41 -12.76
N LYS A 71 31.55 -9.54 -13.46
CA LYS A 71 32.60 -10.56 -13.50
C LYS A 71 33.89 -10.00 -14.09
#